data_AF-W2PQR4-F1
#
_entry.id   AF-W2PQR4-F1
#
_cell.length_a   1.000
_cell.length_b   1.000
_cell.length_c   1.000
_cell.angle_alpha   90.00
_cell.angle_beta   90.00
_cell.angle_gamma   90.00
#
_symmetry.space_group_name_H-M   'P 1'
#
loop_
_entity.id
_entity.type
_entity.pdbx_description
1 polymer ?
#
loop_
_entity_poly.entity_id
_entity_poly.type
_entity_poly.pdbx_seq_one_letter_code
_entity_poly.pdbx_strand_id
1 'polypeptide(L)'
;MEAEPTQRMYLFMTTRDMLSAATRLNLVGPLEAAKLQFEMTPLLENVFQAKKNRVVEDSYSSAPVLDLVQAMHDQLYTRIFNS
;
A
#
# COMPACT_ATOMS: atom_id res chain seq x y z
N MET A 1 17.61 7.82 13.25
CA MET A 1 16.88 8.07 11.99
C MET A 1 15.59 8.79 12.37
N GLU A 2 15.27 9.91 11.76
CA GLU A 2 14.08 10.69 12.11
C GLU A 2 12.80 9.91 11.73
N ALA A 3 11.79 9.92 12.62
CA ALA A 3 10.58 9.12 12.46
C ALA A 3 9.71 9.58 11.26
N GLU A 4 9.56 10.89 11.06
CA GLU A 4 8.70 11.43 9.99
C GLU A 4 9.23 11.11 8.58
N PRO A 5 10.52 11.35 8.24
CA PRO A 5 11.05 10.94 6.93
C PRO A 5 10.92 9.45 6.67
N THR A 6 11.07 8.63 7.71
CA THR A 6 10.94 7.17 7.64
C THR A 6 9.49 6.75 7.33
N GLN A 7 8.51 7.32 8.04
CA GLN A 7 7.09 7.06 7.81
C GLN A 7 6.66 7.48 6.39
N ARG A 8 7.16 8.62 5.91
CA ARG A 8 6.90 9.10 4.54
C ARG A 8 7.49 8.18 3.48
N MET A 9 8.74 7.75 3.67
CA MET A 9 9.39 6.81 2.77
C MET A 9 8.64 5.47 2.75
N TYR A 10 8.17 4.99 3.91
CA TYR A 10 7.37 3.78 4.00
C TYR A 10 6.07 3.87 3.20
N LEU A 11 5.31 4.97 3.32
CA LEU A 11 4.11 5.20 2.52
C LEU A 11 4.41 5.25 1.01
N PHE A 12 5.50 5.92 0.62
CA PHE A 12 5.93 5.99 -0.77
C PHE A 12 6.27 4.62 -1.34
N MET A 13 7.11 3.84 -0.63
CA MET A 13 7.54 2.51 -1.08
C MET A 13 6.35 1.55 -1.16
N THR A 14 5.47 1.55 -0.15
CA THR A 14 4.28 0.68 -0.14
C THR A 14 3.36 0.97 -1.33
N THR A 15 3.09 2.24 -1.60
CA THR A 15 2.25 2.65 -2.75
C THR A 15 2.89 2.25 -4.08
N ARG A 16 4.21 2.47 -4.21
CA ARG A 16 4.99 2.09 -5.38
C ARG A 16 4.94 0.58 -5.64
N ASP A 17 5.06 -0.22 -4.59
CA ASP A 17 5.07 -1.69 -4.69
C ASP A 17 3.67 -2.24 -5.05
N MET A 18 2.60 -1.64 -4.54
CA MET A 18 1.22 -1.95 -4.95
C MET A 18 0.98 -1.63 -6.43
N LEU A 19 1.40 -0.46 -6.91
CA LEU A 19 1.28 -0.10 -8.32
C LEU A 19 2.13 -1.00 -9.22
N SER A 20 3.33 -1.39 -8.77
CA SER A 20 4.15 -2.38 -9.47
C SER A 20 3.44 -3.73 -9.56
N ALA A 21 2.71 -4.16 -8.52
CA ALA A 21 1.90 -5.38 -8.57
C ALA A 21 0.76 -5.26 -9.58
N ALA A 22 0.06 -4.12 -9.59
CA ALA A 22 -1.01 -3.84 -10.56
C ALA A 22 -0.50 -3.88 -12.01
N THR A 23 0.72 -3.41 -12.29
CA THR A 23 1.34 -3.54 -13.62
C THR A 23 1.64 -4.99 -13.98
N ARG A 24 2.18 -5.80 -13.06
CA ARG A 24 2.44 -7.23 -13.29
C ARG A 24 1.16 -8.05 -13.48
N LEU A 25 0.05 -7.59 -12.90
CA LEU A 25 -1.30 -8.13 -13.11
C LEU A 25 -1.97 -7.62 -14.40
N ASN A 26 -1.28 -6.80 -15.20
CA ASN A 26 -1.82 -6.16 -16.42
C ASN A 26 -3.03 -5.25 -16.18
N LEU A 27 -3.19 -4.68 -14.98
CA LEU A 27 -4.27 -3.74 -14.66
C LEU A 27 -3.95 -2.32 -15.12
N VAL A 28 -2.67 -1.96 -15.14
CA VAL A 28 -2.19 -0.60 -15.44
C VAL A 28 -0.80 -0.65 -16.08
N GLY A 29 -0.56 0.17 -17.10
CA GLY A 29 0.75 0.26 -17.75
C GLY A 29 1.80 0.95 -16.85
N PRO A 30 3.11 0.70 -17.04
CA PRO A 30 4.16 1.24 -16.16
C PRO A 30 4.21 2.78 -16.14
N LEU A 31 3.92 3.44 -17.26
CA LEU A 31 3.86 4.91 -17.32
C LEU A 31 2.65 5.46 -16.56
N GLU A 32 1.48 4.82 -16.72
CA GLU A 32 0.27 5.23 -15.99
C GLU A 32 0.42 4.94 -14.49
N ALA A 33 1.09 3.86 -14.09
CA ALA A 33 1.41 3.58 -12.70
C ALA A 33 2.28 4.69 -12.09
N ALA A 34 3.32 5.15 -12.77
CA ALA A 34 4.15 6.26 -12.30
C ALA A 34 3.34 7.57 -12.17
N LYS A 35 2.45 7.83 -13.12
CA LYS A 35 1.54 8.99 -13.07
C LYS A 35 0.56 8.90 -11.89
N LEU A 36 -0.08 7.74 -11.68
CA LEU A 36 -0.97 7.51 -10.54
C LEU A 36 -0.23 7.69 -9.21
N GLN A 37 1.02 7.24 -9.11
CA GLN A 37 1.82 7.44 -7.90
C GLN A 37 2.00 8.92 -7.57
N PHE A 38 2.27 9.74 -8.58
CA PHE A 38 2.37 11.19 -8.42
C PHE A 38 1.02 11.81 -8.04
N GLU A 39 -0.06 11.43 -8.73
CA GLU A 39 -1.42 11.94 -8.47
C GLU A 39 -1.93 11.57 -7.07
N MET A 40 -1.49 10.45 -6.49
CA MET A 40 -1.82 10.04 -5.13
C MET A 40 -1.11 10.85 -4.03
N THR A 41 -0.12 11.70 -4.36
CA THR A 41 0.65 12.47 -3.37
C THR A 41 -0.23 13.23 -2.35
N PRO A 42 -1.30 13.94 -2.76
CA PRO A 42 -2.18 14.63 -1.79
C PRO A 42 -2.91 13.67 -0.86
N LEU A 43 -3.32 12.50 -1.36
CA LEU A 43 -3.96 11.46 -0.55
C LEU A 43 -2.97 10.88 0.47
N LEU A 44 -1.74 10.57 0.04
CA LEU A 44 -0.69 10.06 0.92
C LEU A 44 -0.31 11.07 2.00
N GLU A 45 -0.32 12.37 1.69
CA GLU A 45 -0.12 13.43 2.67
C GLU A 45 -1.24 13.45 3.72
N ASN A 46 -2.50 13.36 3.29
CA ASN A 46 -3.64 13.30 4.20
C ASN A 46 -3.57 12.08 5.13
N VAL A 47 -3.21 10.91 4.59
CA VAL A 47 -3.00 9.69 5.38
C VAL A 47 -1.85 9.86 6.37
N PHE A 48 -0.73 10.43 5.94
CA PHE A 48 0.41 10.69 6.81
C PHE A 48 0.01 11.59 7.99
N GLN A 49 -0.62 12.73 7.74
CA GLN A 49 -1.04 13.64 8.80
C GLN A 49 -2.06 13.01 9.75
N ALA A 50 -2.99 12.20 9.22
CA ALA A 50 -4.01 11.53 10.04
C ALA A 50 -3.48 10.35 10.86
N LYS A 51 -2.37 9.72 10.46
CA LYS A 51 -1.91 8.44 11.02
C LYS A 51 -0.51 8.45 11.62
N LYS A 52 0.27 9.51 11.43
CA LYS A 52 1.62 9.62 12.02
C LYS A 52 1.57 9.58 13.55
N ASN A 53 2.58 8.95 14.15
CA ASN A 53 2.83 8.96 15.59
C ASN A 53 1.65 8.51 16.47
N ARG A 54 0.81 7.60 15.96
CA ARG A 54 -0.24 6.95 16.76
C ARG A 54 0.38 6.05 17.83
N VAL A 55 -0.32 5.93 18.95
CA VAL A 55 0.04 5.02 20.04
C VAL A 55 -0.17 3.56 19.63
N VAL A 56 0.48 2.62 20.30
CA VAL A 56 0.47 1.21 19.90
C VAL A 56 -0.87 0.53 20.20
N GLU A 57 -1.60 1.02 21.19
CA GLU A 57 -2.93 0.54 21.58
C GLU A 57 -3.97 0.76 20.46
N ASP A 58 -3.68 1.70 19.57
CA ASP A 58 -4.44 2.05 18.39
C ASP A 58 -4.09 1.19 17.15
N SER A 59 -3.23 0.18 17.33
CA SER A 59 -2.85 -0.78 16.30
C SER A 59 -3.90 -1.88 16.18
N TYR A 60 -4.82 -1.69 15.24
CA TYR A 60 -5.84 -2.67 14.87
C TYR A 60 -6.08 -2.64 13.36
N SER A 61 -6.56 -3.75 12.80
CA SER A 61 -7.01 -3.75 11.42
C SER A 61 -8.33 -2.98 11.29
N SER A 62 -8.39 -2.04 10.35
CA SER A 62 -9.60 -1.30 10.01
C SER A 62 -10.33 -1.85 8.79
N ALA A 63 -9.83 -2.92 8.16
CA ALA A 63 -10.33 -3.44 6.90
C ALA A 63 -10.49 -4.97 6.93
N PRO A 64 -11.39 -5.51 7.76
CA PRO A 64 -11.52 -6.96 7.97
C PRO A 64 -11.81 -7.74 6.68
N VAL A 65 -12.50 -7.12 5.71
CA VAL A 65 -12.75 -7.74 4.40
C VAL A 65 -11.45 -7.91 3.60
N LEU A 66 -10.55 -6.92 3.63
CA LEU A 66 -9.26 -7.03 2.96
C LEU A 66 -8.39 -8.10 3.63
N ASP A 67 -8.44 -8.20 4.97
CA ASP A 67 -7.73 -9.25 5.70
C ASP A 67 -8.21 -10.65 5.29
N LEU A 68 -9.53 -10.83 5.11
CA LEU A 68 -10.09 -12.09 4.63
C LEU A 68 -9.64 -12.39 3.19
N VAL A 69 -9.65 -11.41 2.30
CA VAL A 69 -9.15 -11.60 0.93
C VAL A 69 -7.68 -12.03 0.94
N GLN A 70 -6.86 -11.38 1.77
CA GLN A 70 -5.45 -11.72 1.93
C GLN A 70 -5.26 -13.15 2.48
N ALA A 71 -6.05 -13.54 3.48
CA ALA A 71 -6.01 -14.89 4.04
C ALA A 71 -6.39 -15.99 3.03
N MET A 72 -7.20 -15.64 2.02
CA MET A 72 -7.60 -16.55 0.95
C MET A 72 -6.58 -16.63 -0.20
N HIS A 73 -5.48 -15.88 -0.17
CA HIS A 73 -4.50 -15.83 -1.25
C HIS A 73 -3.90 -17.22 -1.56
N ASP A 74 -3.72 -18.08 -0.56
CA ASP A 74 -3.24 -19.46 -0.75
C ASP A 74 -4.23 -20.37 -1.48
N GLN A 75 -5.49 -19.97 -1.60
CA GLN A 75 -6.53 -20.71 -2.34
C GLN A 75 -6.55 -20.37 -3.84
N LEU A 76 -5.70 -19.45 -4.30
CA LEU A 76 -5.58 -19.13 -5.72
C LEU A 76 -4.96 -20.30 -6.49
N TYR A 77 -5.67 -20.78 -7.51
CA TYR A 77 -5.20 -21.87 -8.39
C TYR A 77 -3.87 -21.52 -9.09
N THR A 78 -3.74 -20.30 -9.59
CA THR A 78 -2.49 -19.76 -10.17
C THR A 78 -2.05 -18.55 -9.37
N ARG A 79 -0.81 -18.57 -8.88
CA ARG A 79 -0.21 -17.48 -8.09
C ARG A 79 1.02 -16.93 -8.80
N ILE A 80 1.11 -15.61 -8.90
CA ILE A 80 2.29 -14.89 -9.39
C ILE A 80 3.01 -14.12 -8.27
N PHE A 81 2.39 -14.04 -7.10
CA PHE A 81 2.94 -13.48 -5.87
C PHE A 81 2.89 -14.54 -4.78
N ASN A 82 3.70 -14.37 -3.73
CA ASN A 82 3.71 -15.29 -2.58
C ASN A 82 2.73 -14.89 -1.47
N SER A 83 2.10 -13.71 -1.59
CA SER A 83 1.11 -13.14 -0.67
C SER A 83 0.62 -11.81 -1.22
#